data_AF-A0A9P4WNX1-F1
#
_entry.id   AF-A0A9P4WNX1-F1
#
_cell.length_a   1.000
_cell.length_b   1.000
_cell.length_c   1.000
_cell.angle_alpha   90.00
_cell.angle_beta   90.00
_cell.angle_gamma   90.00
#
_symmetry.space_group_name_H-M   'P 1'
#
loop_
_entity.id
_entity.type
_entity.pdbx_description
1 polymer ?
#
loop_
_entity_poly.entity_id
_entity_poly.type
_entity_poly.pdbx_seq_one_letter_code
_entity_poly.pdbx_strand_id
1 'polypeptide(L)'
;MTKDQKILLLEPHVAEAIYHDFVAHKDRKEYGKLIKQLMTKYNVTSEHISGLALMTYSIPDLSDPTKRAMLPPSQHKTNAGLILQGCAEIEDPLAVKHIMAAVYLNTYTTAPGARDIALLFPKSSVLQYRKTLEALKLAGKDDPEALTLHGLFLEKENRPAEAQALYEKALQVPWVYEYNVQARHPAQLPIIAPWNALGYLLKDSKGAEARKKAMWAFEQGANKGDDPLSYYELSLFHDRNSVEWLKCVSKAAASGHREAMYQVARFYRDLSLASSAPKADPPIGALRSALDWLLGWKTGSPARLAEEWFEAAGKAGHKRALLELADWHDARGKKAEATEVLQRIVEPNESGKEEEFPDVVHKAKGMLGGIRTK
;
A
#
# COMPACT_ATOMS: atom_id res chain seq x y z
N MET A 1 14.34 -11.99 6.38
CA MET A 1 13.05 -12.61 6.80
C MET A 1 13.36 -13.53 7.98
N THR A 2 12.69 -13.36 9.12
CA THR A 2 12.99 -14.11 10.35
C THR A 2 12.22 -15.44 10.38
N LYS A 3 12.80 -16.46 11.03
CA LYS A 3 12.23 -17.82 11.20
C LYS A 3 10.82 -17.82 11.80
N ASP A 4 10.46 -16.80 12.57
CA ASP A 4 9.22 -16.74 13.35
C ASP A 4 7.99 -16.28 12.55
N GLN A 5 8.17 -15.78 11.32
CA GLN A 5 7.07 -15.27 10.51
C GLN A 5 6.22 -16.37 9.84
N LYS A 6 6.61 -17.66 9.93
CA LYS A 6 5.93 -18.81 9.30
C LYS A 6 5.48 -18.55 7.85
N ILE A 7 6.29 -17.80 7.10
CA ILE A 7 5.93 -17.32 5.75
C ILE A 7 5.77 -18.50 4.80
N LEU A 8 6.64 -19.51 4.96
CA LEU A 8 6.48 -20.79 4.32
C LEU A 8 5.83 -21.75 5.32
N LEU A 9 4.64 -22.25 5.00
CA LEU A 9 3.92 -23.26 5.79
C LEU A 9 4.46 -24.68 5.54
N LEU A 10 5.74 -24.79 5.18
CA LEU A 10 6.42 -26.04 4.86
C LEU A 10 7.76 -26.12 5.58
N GLU A 11 8.12 -27.32 6.01
CA GLU A 11 9.47 -27.61 6.47
C GLU A 11 10.46 -27.44 5.30
N PRO A 12 11.67 -26.88 5.52
CA PRO A 12 12.61 -26.54 4.45
C PRO A 12 12.95 -27.71 3.52
N HIS A 13 13.17 -28.91 4.09
CA HIS A 13 13.50 -30.11 3.31
C HIS A 13 12.32 -30.60 2.45
N VAL A 14 11.08 -30.41 2.91
CA VAL A 14 9.87 -30.74 2.14
C VAL A 14 9.71 -29.75 0.98
N ALA A 15 9.91 -28.46 1.24
CA ALA A 15 9.85 -27.42 0.23
C ALA A 15 10.88 -27.62 -0.90
N GLU A 16 12.12 -27.95 -0.53
CA GLU A 16 13.19 -28.28 -1.47
C GLU A 16 12.85 -29.52 -2.30
N ALA A 17 12.34 -30.59 -1.67
CA ALA A 17 11.93 -31.81 -2.36
C ALA A 17 10.77 -31.56 -3.35
N ILE A 18 9.74 -30.78 -2.95
CA ILE A 18 8.64 -30.38 -3.83
C ILE A 18 9.17 -29.60 -5.04
N TYR A 19 10.06 -28.63 -4.81
CA TYR A 19 10.65 -27.82 -5.88
C TYR A 19 11.42 -28.68 -6.88
N HIS A 20 12.31 -29.56 -6.41
CA HIS A 20 13.09 -30.42 -7.28
C HIS A 20 12.22 -31.40 -8.07
N ASP A 21 11.22 -32.00 -7.43
CA ASP A 21 10.28 -32.88 -8.13
C ASP A 21 9.49 -32.12 -9.20
N PHE A 22 9.04 -30.89 -8.90
CA PHE A 22 8.35 -30.08 -9.90
C PHE A 22 9.27 -29.80 -11.09
N VAL A 23 10.50 -29.35 -10.83
CA VAL A 23 11.49 -29.03 -11.88
C VAL A 23 11.81 -30.25 -12.74
N ALA A 24 11.91 -31.44 -12.15
CA ALA A 24 12.17 -32.68 -12.87
C ALA A 24 11.03 -33.10 -13.82
N HIS A 25 9.81 -32.60 -13.62
CA HIS A 25 8.62 -33.02 -14.36
C HIS A 25 7.90 -31.91 -15.13
N LYS A 26 8.38 -30.66 -15.06
CA LYS A 26 7.72 -29.48 -15.63
C LYS A 26 7.49 -29.54 -17.15
N ASP A 27 8.35 -30.25 -17.89
CA ASP A 27 8.28 -30.28 -19.36
C ASP A 27 7.05 -31.04 -19.92
N ARG A 28 6.29 -31.71 -19.05
CA ARG A 28 5.04 -32.41 -19.42
C ARG A 28 3.87 -31.48 -19.71
N LYS A 29 3.97 -30.18 -19.40
CA LYS A 29 2.95 -29.13 -19.63
C LYS A 29 1.54 -29.40 -19.06
N GLU A 30 1.41 -30.34 -18.12
CA GLU A 30 0.19 -30.62 -17.36
C GLU A 30 0.36 -30.18 -15.90
N TYR A 31 0.60 -28.88 -15.69
CA TYR A 31 1.06 -28.36 -14.40
C TYR A 31 0.05 -28.65 -13.27
N GLY A 32 -1.25 -28.46 -13.50
CA GLY A 32 -2.27 -28.75 -12.49
C GLY A 32 -2.30 -30.22 -12.04
N LYS A 33 -2.06 -31.18 -12.95
CA LYS A 33 -1.94 -32.60 -12.57
C LYS A 33 -0.69 -32.86 -11.75
N LEU A 34 0.43 -32.23 -12.12
CA LEU A 34 1.68 -32.32 -11.36
C LEU A 34 1.52 -31.74 -9.95
N ILE A 35 0.85 -30.58 -9.80
CA ILE A 35 0.56 -30.01 -8.48
C ILE A 35 -0.27 -30.98 -7.64
N LYS A 36 -1.35 -31.57 -8.18
CA LYS A 36 -2.15 -32.59 -7.46
C LYS A 36 -1.31 -33.78 -7.01
N GLN A 37 -0.40 -34.27 -7.86
CA GLN A 37 0.51 -35.37 -7.51
C GLN A 37 1.45 -34.98 -6.36
N LEU A 38 2.01 -33.76 -6.38
CA LEU A 38 2.88 -33.26 -5.32
C LEU A 38 2.12 -33.08 -4.00
N MET A 39 0.89 -32.56 -4.04
CA MET A 39 0.01 -32.46 -2.87
C MET A 39 -0.17 -33.82 -2.19
N THR A 40 -0.48 -34.86 -2.97
CA THR A 40 -0.65 -36.22 -2.46
C THR A 40 0.66 -36.81 -1.96
N LYS A 41 1.76 -36.68 -2.72
CA LYS A 41 3.06 -37.27 -2.37
C LYS A 41 3.63 -36.72 -1.06
N TYR A 42 3.48 -35.42 -0.85
CA TYR A 42 4.06 -34.72 0.31
C TYR A 42 3.06 -34.43 1.43
N ASN A 43 1.79 -34.82 1.26
CA ASN A 43 0.70 -34.56 2.20
C ASN A 43 0.57 -33.05 2.55
N VAL A 44 0.49 -32.22 1.50
CA VAL A 44 0.41 -30.75 1.60
C VAL A 44 -0.81 -30.21 0.86
N THR A 45 -1.26 -29.00 1.22
CA THR A 45 -2.37 -28.32 0.55
C THR A 45 -1.87 -27.57 -0.70
N SER A 46 -2.78 -27.15 -1.57
CA SER A 46 -2.46 -26.29 -2.72
C SER A 46 -1.91 -24.94 -2.26
N GLU A 47 -2.43 -24.40 -1.16
CA GLU A 47 -1.97 -23.15 -0.55
C GLU A 47 -0.50 -23.22 -0.13
N HIS A 48 -0.03 -24.35 0.43
CA HIS A 48 1.38 -24.54 0.77
C HIS A 48 2.29 -24.45 -0.48
N ILE A 49 1.85 -25.05 -1.59
CA ILE A 49 2.61 -25.05 -2.84
C ILE A 49 2.56 -23.66 -3.51
N SER A 50 1.43 -22.97 -3.47
CA SER A 50 1.31 -21.58 -3.90
C SER A 50 2.22 -20.66 -3.10
N GLY A 51 2.25 -20.80 -1.77
CA GLY A 51 3.18 -20.07 -0.89
C GLY A 51 4.65 -20.34 -1.24
N LEU A 52 5.01 -21.59 -1.49
CA LEU A 52 6.35 -21.95 -2.00
C LEU A 52 6.68 -21.24 -3.30
N ALA A 53 5.73 -21.16 -4.23
CA ALA A 53 5.95 -20.46 -5.49
C ALA A 53 6.17 -18.95 -5.29
N LEU A 54 5.39 -18.30 -4.41
CA LEU A 54 5.58 -16.88 -4.07
C LEU A 54 6.97 -16.61 -3.45
N MET A 55 7.41 -17.50 -2.56
CA MET A 55 8.72 -17.40 -1.94
C MET A 55 9.85 -17.66 -2.94
N THR A 56 9.69 -18.64 -3.84
CA THR A 56 10.66 -18.93 -4.90
C THR A 56 10.79 -17.76 -5.87
N TYR A 57 9.68 -17.09 -6.21
CA TYR A 57 9.70 -15.89 -7.05
C TYR A 57 10.48 -14.73 -6.41
N SER A 58 10.43 -14.63 -5.08
CA SER A 58 11.06 -13.57 -4.31
C SER A 58 12.58 -13.76 -4.13
N ILE A 59 13.15 -14.88 -4.59
CA ILE A 59 14.60 -15.10 -4.56
C ILE A 59 15.26 -14.11 -5.52
N PRO A 60 16.09 -13.16 -5.02
CA PRO A 60 16.73 -12.18 -5.87
C PRO A 60 17.77 -12.84 -6.78
N ASP A 61 17.91 -12.32 -8.00
CA ASP A 61 19.05 -12.65 -8.86
C ASP A 61 20.31 -11.92 -8.35
N LEU A 62 21.49 -12.34 -8.80
CA LEU A 62 22.77 -11.72 -8.43
C LEU A 62 22.73 -10.22 -8.72
N SER A 63 22.99 -9.37 -7.73
CA SER A 63 22.97 -7.91 -7.88
C SER A 63 24.10 -7.39 -8.76
N ASP A 64 25.25 -8.07 -8.79
CA ASP A 64 26.43 -7.74 -9.59
C ASP A 64 26.21 -8.12 -11.08
N PRO A 65 26.13 -7.14 -12.00
CA PRO A 65 25.92 -7.40 -13.42
C PRO A 65 27.01 -8.24 -14.06
N THR A 66 28.26 -8.09 -13.60
CA THR A 66 29.43 -8.79 -14.14
C THR A 66 29.34 -10.27 -13.80
N LYS A 67 28.99 -10.60 -12.55
CA LYS A 67 28.78 -11.98 -12.12
C LYS A 67 27.53 -12.60 -12.73
N ARG A 68 26.46 -11.81 -12.88
CA ARG A 68 25.22 -12.25 -13.55
C ARG A 68 25.48 -12.66 -15.00
N ALA A 69 26.34 -11.92 -15.71
CA ALA A 69 26.71 -12.26 -17.08
C ALA A 69 27.55 -13.55 -17.20
N MET A 70 28.20 -14.00 -16.12
CA MET A 70 29.03 -15.21 -16.09
C MET A 70 28.25 -16.49 -15.77
N LEU A 71 27.00 -16.38 -15.32
CA LEU A 71 26.16 -17.52 -14.94
C LEU A 71 24.92 -17.62 -15.83
N PRO A 72 24.38 -18.82 -16.03
CA PRO A 72 23.07 -18.97 -16.66
C PRO A 72 21.99 -18.18 -15.90
N PRO A 73 20.99 -17.60 -16.60
CA PRO A 73 19.89 -16.90 -15.95
C PRO A 73 19.16 -17.79 -14.94
N SER A 74 18.89 -17.23 -13.75
CA SER A 74 18.13 -17.90 -12.71
C SER A 74 16.77 -18.37 -13.22
N GLN A 75 16.46 -19.64 -12.98
CA GLN A 75 15.18 -20.26 -13.37
C GLN A 75 14.11 -20.11 -12.27
N HIS A 76 14.43 -19.49 -11.12
CA HIS A 76 13.51 -19.40 -9.99
C HIS A 76 12.20 -18.70 -10.34
N LYS A 77 12.27 -17.53 -10.99
CA LYS A 77 11.08 -16.77 -11.41
C LYS A 77 10.21 -17.54 -12.41
N THR A 78 10.84 -18.16 -13.41
CA THR A 78 10.14 -18.95 -14.43
C THR A 78 9.48 -20.18 -13.80
N ASN A 79 10.21 -20.95 -12.99
CA ASN A 79 9.67 -22.13 -12.32
C ASN A 79 8.54 -21.74 -11.34
N ALA A 80 8.69 -20.64 -10.59
CA ALA A 80 7.63 -20.12 -9.73
C ALA A 80 6.37 -19.76 -10.52
N GLY A 81 6.51 -19.13 -11.69
CA GLY A 81 5.38 -18.85 -12.60
C GLY A 81 4.66 -20.13 -13.03
N LEU A 82 5.39 -21.18 -13.39
CA LEU A 82 4.81 -22.47 -13.77
C LEU A 82 4.13 -23.19 -12.60
N ILE A 83 4.69 -23.11 -11.39
CA ILE A 83 4.06 -23.65 -10.19
C ILE A 83 2.75 -22.91 -9.91
N LEU A 84 2.77 -21.57 -9.92
CA LEU A 84 1.56 -20.74 -9.77
C LEU A 84 0.52 -21.04 -10.85
N GLN A 85 0.95 -21.26 -12.09
CA GLN A 85 0.06 -21.66 -13.18
C GLN A 85 -0.63 -22.99 -12.86
N GLY A 86 0.12 -24.00 -12.41
CA GLY A 86 -0.44 -25.28 -12.00
C GLY A 86 -1.39 -25.17 -10.81
N CYS A 87 -1.07 -24.33 -9.82
CA CYS A 87 -1.97 -24.05 -8.70
C CYS A 87 -3.27 -23.38 -9.17
N ALA A 88 -3.19 -22.40 -10.08
CA ALA A 88 -4.37 -21.73 -10.62
C ALA A 88 -5.22 -22.64 -11.52
N GLU A 89 -4.61 -23.59 -12.25
CA GLU A 89 -5.31 -24.62 -13.03
C GLU A 89 -6.15 -25.57 -12.16
N ILE A 90 -5.81 -25.70 -10.87
CA ILE A 90 -6.60 -26.46 -9.89
C ILE A 90 -7.44 -25.55 -9.00
N GLU A 91 -7.64 -24.31 -9.42
CA GLU A 91 -8.49 -23.30 -8.78
C GLU A 91 -8.03 -22.88 -7.37
N ASP A 92 -6.73 -22.98 -7.09
CA ASP A 92 -6.16 -22.51 -5.82
C ASP A 92 -6.38 -21.00 -5.62
N PRO A 93 -7.06 -20.58 -4.53
CA PRO A 93 -7.39 -19.17 -4.34
C PRO A 93 -6.21 -18.22 -4.21
N LEU A 94 -5.14 -18.65 -3.54
CA LEU A 94 -3.95 -17.82 -3.36
C LEU A 94 -3.28 -17.54 -4.71
N ALA A 95 -3.10 -18.58 -5.52
CA ALA A 95 -2.53 -18.45 -6.86
C ALA A 95 -3.40 -17.58 -7.78
N VAL A 96 -4.70 -17.85 -7.85
CA VAL A 96 -5.62 -17.08 -8.72
C VAL A 96 -5.61 -15.60 -8.34
N LYS A 97 -5.77 -15.27 -7.05
CA LYS A 97 -5.74 -13.88 -6.59
C LYS A 97 -4.40 -13.20 -6.85
N HIS A 98 -3.28 -13.89 -6.61
CA HIS A 98 -1.96 -13.32 -6.85
C HIS A 98 -1.71 -13.02 -8.33
N ILE A 99 -2.02 -13.96 -9.23
CA ILE A 99 -1.87 -13.79 -10.68
C ILE A 99 -2.77 -12.64 -11.17
N MET A 100 -4.04 -12.63 -10.75
CA MET A 100 -4.99 -11.58 -11.16
C MET A 100 -4.60 -10.21 -10.61
N ALA A 101 -4.08 -10.13 -9.39
CA ALA A 101 -3.54 -8.88 -8.84
C ALA A 101 -2.35 -8.37 -9.67
N ALA A 102 -1.43 -9.26 -10.08
CA ALA A 102 -0.33 -8.90 -10.97
C ALA A 102 -0.83 -8.34 -12.31
N VAL A 103 -1.81 -9.02 -12.93
CA VAL A 103 -2.41 -8.60 -14.20
C VAL A 103 -3.07 -7.22 -14.09
N TYR A 104 -3.77 -6.95 -12.99
CA TYR A 104 -4.38 -5.65 -12.74
C TYR A 104 -3.32 -4.56 -12.50
N LEU A 105 -2.39 -4.79 -11.57
CA LEU A 105 -1.38 -3.81 -11.17
C LEU A 105 -0.39 -3.45 -12.29
N ASN A 106 -0.15 -4.38 -13.23
CA ASN A 106 0.66 -4.14 -14.42
C ASN A 106 0.17 -2.96 -15.27
N THR A 107 -1.11 -2.55 -15.17
CA THR A 107 -1.63 -1.39 -15.91
C THR A 107 -1.71 -0.09 -15.13
N TYR A 108 -1.52 -0.09 -13.81
CA TYR A 108 -1.80 1.08 -12.96
C TYR A 108 -0.63 1.51 -12.09
N THR A 109 0.37 0.65 -11.90
CA THR A 109 1.42 0.91 -10.92
C THR A 109 2.78 0.55 -11.47
N THR A 110 3.81 1.23 -10.96
CA THR A 110 5.20 0.80 -11.02
C THR A 110 5.52 -0.25 -9.95
N ALA A 111 4.51 -0.93 -9.39
CA ALA A 111 4.69 -1.90 -8.31
C ALA A 111 5.79 -2.90 -8.72
N PRO A 112 6.91 -2.95 -7.99
CA PRO A 112 8.05 -3.76 -8.39
C PRO A 112 7.63 -5.22 -8.57
N GLY A 113 7.90 -5.79 -9.74
CA GLY A 113 7.63 -7.19 -10.04
C GLY A 113 6.21 -7.54 -10.50
N ALA A 114 5.20 -6.67 -10.36
CA ALA A 114 3.84 -6.98 -10.82
C ALA A 114 3.78 -7.21 -12.34
N ARG A 115 4.49 -6.35 -13.10
CA ARG A 115 4.65 -6.50 -14.55
C ARG A 115 5.36 -7.80 -14.91
N ASP A 116 6.46 -8.10 -14.23
CA ASP A 116 7.26 -9.30 -14.49
C ASP A 116 6.43 -10.58 -14.24
N ILE A 117 5.63 -10.61 -13.16
CA ILE A 117 4.72 -11.71 -12.87
C ILE A 117 3.64 -11.83 -13.96
N ALA A 118 2.98 -10.72 -14.31
CA ALA A 118 1.90 -10.73 -15.30
C ALA A 118 2.36 -11.26 -16.68
N LEU A 119 3.61 -10.98 -17.06
CA LEU A 119 4.21 -11.44 -18.32
C LEU A 119 4.48 -12.96 -18.36
N LEU A 120 4.47 -13.66 -17.22
CA LEU A 120 4.64 -15.11 -17.17
C LEU A 120 3.39 -15.88 -17.61
N PHE A 121 2.23 -15.22 -17.68
CA PHE A 121 0.94 -15.88 -17.93
C PHE A 121 0.36 -15.52 -19.31
N PRO A 122 0.05 -16.52 -20.15
CA PRO A 122 -0.60 -16.29 -21.44
C PRO A 122 -1.99 -15.65 -21.28
N LYS A 123 -2.38 -14.81 -22.26
CA LYS A 123 -3.70 -14.15 -22.26
C LYS A 123 -4.88 -15.13 -22.16
N SER A 124 -4.77 -16.32 -22.78
CA SER A 124 -5.79 -17.36 -22.72
C SER A 124 -5.99 -17.88 -21.29
N SER A 125 -4.91 -18.16 -20.57
CA SER A 125 -4.93 -18.57 -19.17
C SER A 125 -5.50 -17.46 -18.28
N VAL A 126 -5.15 -16.20 -18.53
CA VAL A 126 -5.69 -15.05 -17.79
C VAL A 126 -7.23 -14.97 -17.90
N LEU A 127 -7.80 -15.21 -19.08
CA LEU A 127 -9.26 -15.25 -19.24
C LEU A 127 -9.91 -16.38 -18.44
N GLN A 128 -9.27 -17.54 -18.34
CA GLN A 128 -9.76 -18.63 -17.51
C GLN A 128 -9.70 -18.28 -16.03
N TYR A 129 -8.55 -17.77 -15.55
CA TYR A 129 -8.39 -17.38 -14.15
C TYR A 129 -9.32 -16.25 -13.74
N ARG A 130 -9.70 -15.38 -14.67
CA ARG A 130 -10.73 -14.39 -14.44
C ARG A 130 -12.09 -15.00 -14.13
N LYS A 131 -12.50 -16.04 -14.88
CA LYS A 131 -13.74 -16.79 -14.56
C LYS A 131 -13.65 -17.51 -13.23
N THR A 132 -12.49 -18.08 -12.90
CA THR A 132 -12.25 -18.70 -11.60
C THR A 132 -12.36 -17.68 -10.46
N LEU A 133 -11.80 -16.47 -10.64
CA LEU A 133 -11.90 -15.37 -9.68
C LEU A 133 -13.36 -14.98 -9.42
N GLU A 134 -14.19 -14.90 -10.46
CA GLU A 134 -15.61 -14.56 -10.36
C GLU A 134 -16.42 -15.59 -9.55
N ALA A 135 -16.04 -16.88 -9.65
CA ALA A 135 -16.70 -17.98 -8.96
C ALA A 135 -16.09 -18.29 -7.58
N LEU A 136 -15.01 -17.58 -7.19
CA LEU A 136 -14.18 -17.97 -6.07
C LEU A 136 -14.90 -17.84 -4.72
N LYS A 137 -14.84 -18.90 -3.93
CA LYS A 137 -15.38 -18.96 -2.57
C LYS A 137 -14.37 -19.58 -1.62
N LEU A 138 -14.26 -19.03 -0.41
CA LEU A 138 -13.45 -19.57 0.67
C LEU A 138 -14.36 -20.24 1.70
N ALA A 139 -14.17 -21.54 1.92
CA ALA A 139 -15.02 -22.36 2.79
C ALA A 139 -16.53 -22.19 2.50
N GLY A 140 -16.89 -22.09 1.21
CA GLY A 140 -18.28 -21.91 0.75
C GLY A 140 -18.84 -20.50 0.87
N LYS A 141 -18.08 -19.54 1.41
CA LYS A 141 -18.44 -18.13 1.57
C LYS A 141 -17.77 -17.28 0.50
N ASP A 142 -18.36 -16.13 0.19
CA ASP A 142 -17.73 -15.16 -0.71
C ASP A 142 -16.38 -14.68 -0.13
N ASP A 143 -15.39 -14.50 -1.01
CA ASP A 143 -14.09 -13.92 -0.66
C ASP A 143 -14.10 -12.42 -0.98
N PRO A 144 -13.98 -11.53 0.03
CA PRO A 144 -14.00 -10.10 -0.18
C PRO A 144 -12.84 -9.63 -1.07
N GLU A 145 -11.67 -10.27 -1.04
CA GLU A 145 -10.56 -9.90 -1.92
C GLU A 145 -10.85 -10.27 -3.38
N ALA A 146 -11.47 -11.44 -3.61
CA ALA A 146 -11.85 -11.86 -4.96
C ALA A 146 -12.95 -10.95 -5.55
N LEU A 147 -13.97 -10.63 -4.75
CA LEU A 147 -15.01 -9.68 -5.11
C LEU A 147 -14.42 -8.30 -5.45
N THR A 148 -13.49 -7.82 -4.62
CA THR A 148 -12.83 -6.53 -4.84
C THR A 148 -12.00 -6.56 -6.10
N LEU A 149 -11.16 -7.58 -6.30
CA LEU A 149 -10.33 -7.68 -7.48
C LEU A 149 -11.16 -7.80 -8.77
N HIS A 150 -12.29 -8.51 -8.72
CA HIS A 150 -13.23 -8.55 -9.84
C HIS A 150 -13.85 -7.18 -10.13
N GLY A 151 -14.27 -6.44 -9.09
CA GLY A 151 -14.75 -5.06 -9.23
C GLY A 151 -13.73 -4.15 -9.91
N LEU A 152 -12.46 -4.26 -9.57
CA LEU A 152 -11.39 -3.45 -10.17
C LEU A 152 -11.23 -3.71 -11.68
N PHE A 153 -11.42 -4.96 -12.12
CA PHE A 153 -11.46 -5.26 -13.55
C PHE A 153 -12.70 -4.69 -14.23
N LEU A 154 -13.86 -4.69 -13.57
CA LEU A 154 -15.08 -4.08 -14.12
C LEU A 154 -14.96 -2.57 -14.25
N GLU A 155 -14.30 -1.89 -13.32
CA GLU A 155 -13.98 -0.45 -13.46
C GLU A 155 -13.15 -0.18 -14.70
N LYS A 156 -12.11 -1.00 -14.93
CA LYS A 156 -11.26 -0.90 -16.14
C LYS A 156 -12.04 -1.13 -17.43
N GLU A 157 -13.10 -1.91 -17.36
CA GLU A 157 -14.03 -2.16 -18.48
C GLU A 157 -15.14 -1.11 -18.60
N ASN A 158 -15.04 -0.02 -17.83
CA ASN A 158 -16.03 1.05 -17.80
C ASN A 158 -17.43 0.56 -17.37
N ARG A 159 -17.47 -0.36 -16.38
CA ARG A 159 -18.69 -0.92 -15.77
C ARG A 159 -18.77 -0.57 -14.26
N PRO A 160 -18.79 0.72 -13.90
CA PRO A 160 -18.68 1.17 -12.51
C PRO A 160 -19.85 0.74 -11.62
N ALA A 161 -21.07 0.64 -12.15
CA ALA A 161 -22.23 0.21 -11.38
C ALA A 161 -22.12 -1.24 -10.90
N GLU A 162 -21.54 -2.11 -11.71
CA GLU A 162 -21.32 -3.51 -11.36
C GLU A 162 -20.14 -3.67 -10.41
N ALA A 163 -19.06 -2.90 -10.61
CA ALA A 163 -17.95 -2.82 -9.67
C ALA A 163 -18.42 -2.38 -8.28
N GLN A 164 -19.24 -1.32 -8.22
CA GLN A 164 -19.86 -0.84 -7.00
C GLN A 164 -20.64 -1.96 -6.28
N ALA A 165 -21.48 -2.71 -6.99
CA ALA A 165 -22.24 -3.81 -6.41
C ALA A 165 -21.34 -4.90 -5.79
N LEU A 166 -20.20 -5.21 -6.42
CA LEU A 166 -19.23 -6.16 -5.87
C LEU A 166 -18.52 -5.64 -4.63
N TYR A 167 -18.14 -4.37 -4.59
CA TYR A 167 -17.53 -3.78 -3.40
C TYR A 167 -18.50 -3.73 -2.23
N GLU A 168 -19.75 -3.37 -2.48
CA GLU A 168 -20.81 -3.42 -1.47
C GLU A 168 -20.99 -4.85 -0.96
N LYS A 169 -21.02 -5.85 -1.85
CA LYS A 169 -21.08 -7.26 -1.48
C LYS A 169 -19.87 -7.69 -0.63
N ALA A 170 -18.67 -7.24 -0.98
CA ALA A 170 -17.45 -7.53 -0.22
C ALA A 170 -17.52 -6.96 1.20
N LEU A 171 -18.06 -5.74 1.38
CA LEU A 171 -18.24 -5.10 2.69
C LEU A 171 -19.29 -5.78 3.58
N GLN A 172 -20.16 -6.63 3.02
CA GLN A 172 -21.12 -7.45 3.78
C GLN A 172 -20.51 -8.77 4.27
N VAL A 173 -19.31 -9.14 3.82
CA VAL A 173 -18.65 -10.36 4.27
C VAL A 173 -18.18 -10.16 5.73
N PRO A 174 -18.61 -10.97 6.71
CA PRO A 174 -18.38 -10.68 8.13
C PRO A 174 -16.90 -10.50 8.52
N TRP A 175 -16.02 -11.29 7.91
CA TRP A 175 -14.60 -11.31 8.21
C TRP A 175 -13.78 -10.26 7.43
N VAL A 176 -14.42 -9.41 6.61
CA VAL A 176 -13.72 -8.39 5.81
C VAL A 176 -12.97 -7.37 6.67
N TYR A 177 -13.41 -7.17 7.92
CA TYR A 177 -12.77 -6.26 8.89
C TYR A 177 -11.91 -7.00 9.93
N GLU A 178 -11.88 -8.34 9.90
CA GLU A 178 -11.12 -9.11 10.88
C GLU A 178 -9.64 -9.08 10.53
N TYR A 179 -8.82 -8.55 11.43
CA TYR A 179 -7.37 -8.66 11.30
C TYR A 179 -6.94 -10.11 11.57
N ASN A 180 -6.47 -10.77 10.52
CA ASN A 180 -5.89 -12.11 10.63
C ASN A 180 -4.52 -12.12 9.95
N VAL A 181 -3.46 -12.21 10.76
CA VAL A 181 -2.05 -12.26 10.33
C VAL A 181 -1.78 -13.39 9.33
N GLN A 182 -2.58 -14.45 9.34
CA GLN A 182 -2.45 -15.61 8.47
C GLN A 182 -3.43 -15.60 7.29
N ALA A 183 -4.41 -14.68 7.25
CA ALA A 183 -5.38 -14.65 6.15
C ALA A 183 -4.77 -14.23 4.81
N ARG A 184 -3.61 -13.59 4.84
CA ARG A 184 -2.90 -13.14 3.64
C ARG A 184 -1.45 -13.58 3.68
N HIS A 185 -0.98 -14.16 2.58
CA HIS A 185 0.42 -14.52 2.44
C HIS A 185 1.28 -13.24 2.38
N PRO A 186 2.35 -13.08 3.19
CA PRO A 186 3.14 -11.85 3.24
C PRO A 186 3.79 -11.42 1.91
N ALA A 187 4.08 -12.39 1.03
CA ALA A 187 4.64 -12.13 -0.30
C ALA A 187 3.57 -11.93 -1.40
N GLN A 188 2.28 -11.95 -1.06
CA GLN A 188 1.23 -11.70 -2.04
C GLN A 188 1.22 -10.22 -2.45
N LEU A 189 1.04 -9.94 -3.74
CA LEU A 189 0.85 -8.58 -4.23
C LEU A 189 -0.32 -7.91 -3.52
N PRO A 190 -0.22 -6.60 -3.20
CA PRO A 190 -1.26 -5.87 -2.50
C PRO A 190 -2.52 -5.77 -3.37
N ILE A 191 -3.68 -5.77 -2.71
CA ILE A 191 -5.01 -5.58 -3.28
C ILE A 191 -5.63 -4.51 -2.40
N ILE A 192 -6.14 -3.45 -3.01
CA ILE A 192 -6.84 -2.38 -2.31
C ILE A 192 -8.02 -2.97 -1.55
N ALA A 193 -8.25 -2.52 -0.32
CA ALA A 193 -9.39 -2.99 0.47
C ALA A 193 -10.73 -2.53 -0.15
N PRO A 194 -11.81 -3.30 0.01
CA PRO A 194 -13.11 -3.00 -0.63
C PRO A 194 -13.67 -1.63 -0.27
N TRP A 195 -13.46 -1.17 0.97
CA TRP A 195 -13.92 0.15 1.42
C TRP A 195 -13.19 1.29 0.70
N ASN A 196 -11.88 1.14 0.48
CA ASN A 196 -11.09 2.12 -0.25
C ASN A 196 -11.47 2.08 -1.74
N ALA A 197 -11.64 0.90 -2.33
CA ALA A 197 -12.09 0.77 -3.72
C ALA A 197 -13.45 1.46 -3.95
N LEU A 198 -14.44 1.18 -3.09
CA LEU A 198 -15.75 1.83 -3.15
C LEU A 198 -15.67 3.34 -2.91
N GLY A 199 -14.87 3.77 -1.94
CA GLY A 199 -14.66 5.18 -1.62
C GLY A 199 -14.08 5.94 -2.81
N TYR A 200 -13.01 5.45 -3.44
CA TYR A 200 -12.41 6.07 -4.62
C TYR A 200 -13.33 6.07 -5.84
N LEU A 201 -14.07 4.99 -6.06
CA LEU A 201 -15.05 4.92 -7.16
C LEU A 201 -16.11 6.04 -7.06
N LEU A 202 -16.49 6.40 -5.84
CA LEU A 202 -17.62 7.30 -5.60
C LEU A 202 -17.23 8.73 -5.19
N LYS A 203 -16.00 8.98 -4.71
CA LYS A 203 -15.65 10.27 -4.08
C LYS A 203 -15.70 11.47 -5.02
N ASP A 204 -15.38 11.27 -6.29
CA ASP A 204 -15.37 12.32 -7.32
C ASP A 204 -16.74 12.46 -8.03
N SER A 205 -17.73 11.67 -7.61
CA SER A 205 -19.09 11.76 -8.16
C SER A 205 -19.75 13.08 -7.77
N LYS A 206 -20.43 13.71 -8.74
CA LYS A 206 -21.18 14.97 -8.52
C LYS A 206 -22.45 14.79 -7.67
N GLY A 207 -22.91 13.55 -7.48
CA GLY A 207 -24.13 13.27 -6.74
C GLY A 207 -23.91 13.30 -5.22
N ALA A 208 -24.74 14.04 -4.49
CA ALA A 208 -24.65 14.13 -3.03
C ALA A 208 -24.76 12.75 -2.35
N GLU A 209 -25.61 11.86 -2.86
CA GLU A 209 -25.76 10.50 -2.33
C GLU A 209 -24.53 9.62 -2.61
N ALA A 210 -23.90 9.74 -3.78
CA ALA A 210 -22.66 9.03 -4.07
C ALA A 210 -21.54 9.51 -3.15
N ARG A 211 -21.44 10.82 -2.91
CA ARG A 211 -20.47 11.41 -1.98
C ARG A 211 -20.68 10.93 -0.53
N LYS A 212 -21.94 10.88 -0.05
CA LYS A 212 -22.27 10.30 1.26
C LYS A 212 -21.88 8.83 1.35
N LYS A 213 -22.12 8.06 0.29
CA LYS A 213 -21.76 6.63 0.23
C LYS A 213 -20.24 6.42 0.19
N ALA A 214 -19.49 7.29 -0.49
CA ALA A 214 -18.04 7.32 -0.44
C ALA A 214 -17.53 7.57 0.98
N MET A 215 -18.08 8.58 1.66
CA MET A 215 -17.77 8.89 3.05
C MET A 215 -18.06 7.69 3.97
N TRP A 216 -19.24 7.08 3.84
CA TRP A 216 -19.61 5.87 4.59
C TRP A 216 -18.61 4.71 4.37
N ALA A 217 -18.15 4.50 3.12
CA ALA A 217 -17.17 3.47 2.83
C ALA A 217 -15.85 3.73 3.56
N PHE A 218 -15.31 4.95 3.47
CA PHE A 218 -14.11 5.33 4.22
C PHE A 218 -14.32 5.25 5.74
N GLU A 219 -15.51 5.57 6.26
CA GLU A 219 -15.83 5.36 7.68
C GLU A 219 -15.79 3.89 8.09
N GLN A 220 -16.24 2.96 7.24
CA GLN A 220 -16.10 1.52 7.51
C GLN A 220 -14.63 1.12 7.59
N GLY A 221 -13.81 1.53 6.61
CA GLY A 221 -12.38 1.24 6.59
C GLY A 221 -11.63 1.83 7.79
N ALA A 222 -11.92 3.07 8.13
CA ALA A 222 -11.32 3.76 9.27
C ALA A 222 -11.71 3.12 10.61
N ASN A 223 -13.02 2.97 10.87
CA ASN A 223 -13.48 2.58 12.20
C ASN A 223 -13.48 1.07 12.45
N LYS A 224 -13.67 0.25 11.42
CA LYS A 224 -13.70 -1.22 11.54
C LYS A 224 -12.42 -1.87 11.05
N GLY A 225 -11.83 -1.36 9.97
CA GLY A 225 -10.60 -1.90 9.39
C GLY A 225 -9.31 -1.33 9.99
N ASP A 226 -9.39 -0.26 10.81
CA ASP A 226 -8.24 0.53 11.28
C ASP A 226 -7.29 0.95 10.14
N ASP A 227 -7.85 1.22 8.95
CA ASP A 227 -7.09 1.46 7.72
C ASP A 227 -6.57 2.92 7.67
N PRO A 228 -5.24 3.14 7.63
CA PRO A 228 -4.66 4.50 7.65
C PRO A 228 -5.04 5.35 6.43
N LEU A 229 -5.21 4.73 5.26
CA LEU A 229 -5.60 5.43 4.04
C LEU A 229 -7.07 5.87 4.14
N SER A 230 -7.94 5.01 4.67
CA SER A 230 -9.34 5.36 4.92
C SER A 230 -9.48 6.48 5.93
N TYR A 231 -8.68 6.50 7.01
CA TYR A 231 -8.66 7.63 7.93
C TYR A 231 -8.27 8.93 7.22
N TYR A 232 -7.25 8.91 6.37
CA TYR A 232 -6.84 10.10 5.64
C TYR A 232 -7.92 10.57 4.67
N GLU A 233 -8.47 9.68 3.84
CA GLU A 233 -9.51 10.04 2.87
C GLU A 233 -10.81 10.50 3.55
N LEU A 234 -11.19 9.89 4.68
CA LEU A 234 -12.33 10.35 5.49
C LEU A 234 -12.11 11.77 6.02
N SER A 235 -10.89 12.12 6.42
CA SER A 235 -10.58 13.47 6.89
C SER A 235 -10.90 14.55 5.85
N LEU A 236 -10.81 14.24 4.55
CA LEU A 236 -11.09 15.18 3.46
C LEU A 236 -12.58 15.55 3.33
N PHE A 237 -13.48 14.81 4.00
CA PHE A 237 -14.92 15.15 4.09
C PHE A 237 -15.25 16.07 5.26
N HIS A 238 -14.31 16.27 6.20
CA HIS A 238 -14.49 17.10 7.37
C HIS A 238 -13.85 18.48 7.19
N ASP A 239 -14.39 19.49 7.88
CA ASP A 239 -13.73 20.80 7.94
C ASP A 239 -12.39 20.66 8.65
N ARG A 240 -11.34 21.30 8.12
CA ARG A 240 -9.99 21.24 8.68
C ARG A 240 -9.91 21.67 10.16
N ASN A 241 -10.85 22.47 10.63
CA ASN A 241 -10.91 22.95 12.01
C ASN A 241 -11.88 22.13 12.88
N SER A 242 -12.33 20.96 12.42
CA SER A 242 -13.19 20.05 13.17
C SER A 242 -12.39 19.04 14.00
N VAL A 243 -13.00 18.51 15.06
CA VAL A 243 -12.40 17.46 15.91
C VAL A 243 -12.26 16.16 15.13
N GLU A 244 -13.23 15.85 14.27
CA GLU A 244 -13.27 14.67 13.41
C GLU A 244 -12.11 14.69 12.41
N TRP A 245 -11.86 15.84 11.77
CA TRP A 245 -10.70 16.03 10.90
C TRP A 245 -9.40 15.73 11.64
N LEU A 246 -9.18 16.37 12.79
CA LEU A 246 -7.94 16.20 13.55
C LEU A 246 -7.75 14.76 14.02
N LYS A 247 -8.82 14.12 14.50
CA LYS A 247 -8.80 12.72 14.93
C LYS A 247 -8.38 11.80 13.79
N CYS A 248 -9.01 11.93 12.62
CA CYS A 248 -8.74 11.08 11.47
C CYS A 248 -7.33 11.30 10.92
N VAL A 249 -6.94 12.55 10.68
CA VAL A 249 -5.63 12.87 10.10
C VAL A 249 -4.49 12.50 11.06
N SER A 250 -4.66 12.68 12.37
CA SER A 250 -3.64 12.29 13.36
C SER A 250 -3.47 10.77 13.44
N LYS A 251 -4.57 10.00 13.37
CA LYS A 251 -4.53 8.54 13.36
C LYS A 251 -3.87 8.01 12.09
N ALA A 252 -4.18 8.59 10.92
CA ALA A 252 -3.51 8.27 9.67
C ALA A 252 -2.00 8.59 9.72
N ALA A 253 -1.64 9.77 10.26
CA ALA A 253 -0.25 10.21 10.42
C ALA A 253 0.54 9.28 11.35
N ALA A 254 -0.02 8.96 12.52
CA ALA A 254 0.59 8.03 13.48
C ALA A 254 0.77 6.62 12.91
N SER A 255 -0.03 6.25 11.91
CA SER A 255 0.03 4.95 11.24
C SER A 255 0.91 4.95 9.98
N GLY A 256 1.68 6.02 9.73
CA GLY A 256 2.65 6.07 8.63
C GLY A 256 2.20 6.80 7.36
N HIS A 257 0.99 7.37 7.31
CA HIS A 257 0.50 8.04 6.10
C HIS A 257 1.22 9.38 5.86
N ARG A 258 2.14 9.41 4.89
CA ARG A 258 3.06 10.54 4.63
C ARG A 258 2.37 11.91 4.46
N GLU A 259 1.26 11.94 3.71
CA GLU A 259 0.53 13.19 3.47
C GLU A 259 -0.21 13.62 4.74
N ALA A 260 -0.69 12.67 5.55
CA ALA A 260 -1.37 13.00 6.79
C ALA A 260 -0.38 13.60 7.81
N MET A 261 0.84 13.07 7.88
CA MET A 261 1.92 13.65 8.68
C MET A 261 2.18 15.12 8.30
N TYR A 262 2.25 15.41 7.01
CA TYR A 262 2.41 16.76 6.51
C TYR A 262 1.23 17.68 6.87
N GLN A 263 -0.02 17.20 6.73
CA GLN A 263 -1.20 17.97 7.12
C GLN A 263 -1.27 18.26 8.63
N VAL A 264 -0.89 17.29 9.47
CA VAL A 264 -0.77 17.47 10.93
C VAL A 264 0.32 18.50 11.26
N ALA A 265 1.48 18.44 10.60
CA ALA A 265 2.55 19.41 10.77
C ALA A 265 2.08 20.84 10.47
N ARG A 266 1.35 21.02 9.36
CA ARG A 266 0.76 22.32 8.98
C ARG A 266 -0.32 22.80 9.94
N PHE A 267 -1.10 21.90 10.51
CA PHE A 267 -2.08 22.28 11.53
C PHE A 267 -1.39 22.86 12.78
N TYR A 268 -0.37 22.18 13.30
CA TYR A 268 0.37 22.69 14.46
C TYR A 268 1.20 23.94 14.14
N ARG A 269 1.68 24.07 12.90
CA ARG A 269 2.28 25.29 12.36
C ARG A 269 1.35 26.48 12.54
N ASP A 270 0.15 26.38 11.96
CA ASP A 270 -0.83 27.46 11.95
C ASP A 270 -1.24 27.83 13.37
N LEU A 271 -1.44 26.83 14.24
CA LEU A 271 -1.69 27.04 15.67
C LEU A 271 -0.56 27.79 16.38
N SER A 272 0.71 27.53 16.02
CA SER A 272 1.85 28.22 16.63
C SER A 272 1.99 29.68 16.20
N LEU A 273 1.51 30.02 15.00
CA LEU A 273 1.58 31.37 14.42
C LEU A 273 0.41 32.25 14.84
N ALA A 274 -0.73 31.64 15.22
CA ALA A 274 -1.88 32.33 15.76
C ALA A 274 -1.58 32.90 17.17
N SER A 275 -0.79 33.97 17.23
CA SER A 275 -0.47 34.74 18.46
C SER A 275 -1.66 35.57 18.96
N SER A 276 -2.75 35.62 18.20
CA SER A 276 -4.05 36.16 18.57
C SER A 276 -5.08 35.09 18.24
N ALA A 277 -5.76 34.61 19.26
CA ALA A 277 -6.80 33.59 19.13
C ALA A 277 -7.78 33.98 18.01
N PRO A 278 -8.07 33.09 17.03
CA PRO A 278 -9.23 33.30 16.19
C PRO A 278 -10.45 33.46 17.11
N LYS A 279 -11.23 34.53 16.94
CA LYS A 279 -12.54 34.67 17.59
C LYS A 279 -13.33 33.42 17.18
N ALA A 280 -13.60 32.55 18.15
CA ALA A 280 -14.05 31.20 17.87
C ALA A 280 -15.52 31.22 17.46
N ASP A 281 -15.78 31.04 16.18
CA ASP A 281 -17.02 30.40 15.75
C ASP A 281 -16.95 28.90 16.15
N PRO A 282 -18.07 28.28 16.54
CA PRO A 282 -18.13 26.83 16.75
C PRO A 282 -17.87 26.15 15.39
N PRO A 283 -16.70 25.51 15.17
CA PRO A 283 -16.19 24.35 15.91
C PRO A 283 -14.78 24.52 16.54
N ILE A 284 -14.16 25.70 16.40
CA ILE A 284 -12.79 25.96 16.87
C ILE A 284 -12.70 25.90 18.41
N GLY A 285 -13.77 26.27 19.11
CA GLY A 285 -13.86 26.18 20.58
C GLY A 285 -13.76 24.74 21.11
N ALA A 286 -14.43 23.78 20.46
CA ALA A 286 -14.38 22.37 20.85
C ALA A 286 -13.01 21.75 20.56
N LEU A 287 -12.42 22.09 19.42
CA LEU A 287 -11.06 21.67 19.07
C LEU A 287 -10.03 22.23 20.05
N ARG A 288 -10.20 23.49 20.47
CA ARG A 288 -9.37 24.11 21.50
C ARG A 288 -9.49 23.38 22.84
N SER A 289 -10.70 23.11 23.31
CA SER A 289 -10.92 22.31 24.52
C SER A 289 -10.25 20.93 24.44
N ALA A 290 -10.33 20.27 23.29
CA ALA A 290 -9.64 18.99 23.09
C ALA A 290 -8.10 19.12 23.09
N LEU A 291 -7.57 20.29 22.73
CA LEU A 291 -6.14 20.60 22.69
C LEU A 291 -5.64 21.30 23.95
N ASP A 292 -6.48 21.56 24.95
CA ASP A 292 -6.11 22.32 26.16
C ASP A 292 -4.93 21.67 26.90
N TRP A 293 -4.81 20.34 26.89
CA TRP A 293 -3.63 19.66 27.42
C TRP A 293 -2.34 20.03 26.66
N LEU A 294 -2.41 20.05 25.33
CA LEU A 294 -1.28 20.40 24.46
C LEU A 294 -0.86 21.85 24.63
N LEU A 295 -1.85 22.75 24.63
CA LEU A 295 -1.67 24.20 24.65
C LEU A 295 -1.33 24.71 26.07
N GLY A 296 -1.77 24.01 27.12
CA GLY A 296 -1.62 24.43 28.51
C GLY A 296 -0.36 23.93 29.20
N TRP A 297 0.24 22.80 28.79
CA TRP A 297 1.34 22.19 29.55
C TRP A 297 2.75 22.74 29.25
N LYS A 298 3.04 23.19 28.02
CA LYS A 298 4.36 23.74 27.67
C LYS A 298 4.25 24.86 26.64
N THR A 299 4.80 26.03 26.96
CA THR A 299 4.94 27.13 26.01
C THR A 299 5.72 26.68 24.78
N GLY A 300 5.20 26.98 23.58
CA GLY A 300 5.81 26.58 22.31
C GLY A 300 5.62 25.10 21.93
N SER A 301 4.77 24.34 22.62
CA SER A 301 4.44 22.96 22.26
C SER A 301 3.93 22.80 20.82
N PRO A 302 3.10 23.69 20.24
CA PRO A 302 2.61 23.49 18.87
C PRO A 302 3.74 23.66 17.84
N ALA A 303 4.64 24.63 18.08
CA ALA A 303 5.80 24.83 17.22
C ALA A 303 6.73 23.61 17.19
N ARG A 304 6.97 22.96 18.33
CA ARG A 304 7.80 21.75 18.40
C ARG A 304 7.15 20.56 17.72
N LEU A 305 5.84 20.37 17.93
CA LEU A 305 5.09 19.31 17.27
C LEU A 305 5.04 19.49 15.75
N ALA A 306 4.92 20.74 15.28
CA ALA A 306 5.03 21.02 13.85
C ALA A 306 6.39 20.57 13.28
N GLU A 307 7.49 20.93 13.96
CA GLU A 307 8.85 20.53 13.57
C GLU A 307 8.99 18.98 13.56
N GLU A 308 8.52 18.30 14.61
CA GLU A 308 8.57 16.83 14.71
C GLU A 308 7.77 16.14 13.59
N TRP A 309 6.57 16.64 13.27
CA TRP A 309 5.74 16.05 12.21
C TRP A 309 6.25 16.36 10.81
N PHE A 310 6.82 17.56 10.56
CA PHE A 310 7.50 17.83 9.29
C PHE A 310 8.70 16.90 9.10
N GLU A 311 9.47 16.66 10.17
CA GLU A 311 10.60 15.74 10.16
C GLU A 311 10.14 14.29 9.92
N ALA A 312 9.06 13.85 10.58
CA ALA A 312 8.47 12.53 10.35
C ALA A 312 7.99 12.35 8.90
N ALA A 313 7.27 13.34 8.35
CA ALA A 313 6.84 13.34 6.95
C ALA A 313 8.05 13.28 5.99
N GLY A 314 9.10 14.05 6.29
CA GLY A 314 10.35 14.04 5.54
C GLY A 314 11.06 12.68 5.55
N LYS A 315 11.13 12.01 6.71
CA LYS A 315 11.64 10.63 6.84
C LYS A 315 10.81 9.62 6.05
N ALA A 316 9.51 9.87 5.90
CA ALA A 316 8.63 9.09 5.03
C ALA A 316 8.73 9.48 3.53
N GLY A 317 9.70 10.30 3.14
CA GLY A 317 9.97 10.70 1.76
C GLY A 317 9.20 11.93 1.26
N HIS A 318 8.47 12.64 2.13
CA HIS A 318 7.68 13.80 1.73
C HIS A 318 8.54 15.07 1.61
N LYS A 319 9.22 15.27 0.47
CA LYS A 319 10.18 16.39 0.28
C LYS A 319 9.57 17.79 0.44
N ARG A 320 8.27 17.98 0.15
CA ARG A 320 7.58 19.26 0.42
C ARG A 320 7.53 19.61 1.92
N ALA A 321 7.44 18.60 2.79
CA ALA A 321 7.45 18.81 4.23
C ALA A 321 8.82 19.31 4.70
N LEU A 322 9.90 18.72 4.16
CA LEU A 322 11.27 19.18 4.42
C LEU A 322 11.48 20.62 3.92
N LEU A 323 10.95 20.98 2.75
CA LEU A 323 11.08 22.34 2.24
C LEU A 323 10.42 23.36 3.19
N GLU A 324 9.21 23.07 3.68
CA GLU A 324 8.55 23.94 4.66
C GLU A 324 9.28 24.00 6.00
N LEU A 325 9.91 22.90 6.42
CA LEU A 325 10.75 22.86 7.62
C LEU A 325 12.01 23.72 7.47
N ALA A 326 12.64 23.70 6.29
CA ALA A 326 13.77 24.56 5.99
C ALA A 326 13.38 26.04 6.01
N ASP A 327 12.29 26.41 5.32
CA ASP A 327 11.73 27.78 5.33
C ASP A 327 11.43 28.25 6.76
N TRP A 328 10.92 27.35 7.59
CA TRP A 328 10.63 27.62 9.00
C TRP A 328 11.89 27.85 9.84
N HIS A 329 12.93 27.03 9.67
CA HIS A 329 14.20 27.22 10.36
C HIS A 329 14.85 28.55 9.94
N ASP A 330 14.86 28.88 8.65
CA ASP A 330 15.41 30.14 8.15
C ASP A 330 14.67 31.35 8.73
N ALA A 331 13.33 31.32 8.76
CA ALA A 331 12.50 32.36 9.36
C ALA A 331 12.77 32.59 10.87
N ARG A 332 13.33 31.59 11.56
CA ARG A 332 13.74 31.67 12.97
C ARG A 332 15.22 31.97 13.17
N GLY A 333 15.95 32.27 12.09
CA GLY A 333 17.39 32.52 12.10
C GLY A 333 18.25 31.27 12.28
N LYS A 334 17.65 30.07 12.24
CA LYS A 334 18.32 28.77 12.35
C LYS A 334 18.91 28.33 11.00
N LYS A 335 19.88 29.10 10.50
CA LYS A 335 20.41 28.93 9.14
C LYS A 335 21.14 27.59 8.93
N ALA A 336 21.81 27.08 9.96
CA ALA A 336 22.53 25.81 9.87
C ALA A 336 21.54 24.65 9.68
N GLU A 337 20.48 24.64 10.50
CA GLU A 337 19.42 23.64 10.44
C GLU A 337 18.62 23.73 9.13
N ALA A 338 18.33 24.94 8.65
CA ALA A 338 17.72 25.13 7.33
C ALA A 338 18.58 24.55 6.21
N THR A 339 19.90 24.76 6.27
CA THR A 339 20.86 24.25 5.27
C THR A 339 20.92 22.72 5.29
N GLU A 340 20.96 22.11 6.47
CA GLU A 340 20.95 20.65 6.63
C GLU A 340 19.68 20.02 6.02
N VAL A 341 18.52 20.60 6.31
CA VAL A 341 17.25 20.13 5.74
C VAL A 341 17.22 20.26 4.22
N LEU A 342 17.70 21.38 3.66
CA LEU A 342 17.78 21.56 2.21
C LEU A 342 18.72 20.55 1.53
N GLN A 343 19.84 20.18 2.18
CA GLN A 343 20.75 19.16 1.66
C GLN A 343 20.05 17.81 1.52
N ARG A 344 19.28 17.39 2.53
CA ARG A 344 18.48 16.16 2.51
C ARG A 344 17.42 16.13 1.40
N ILE A 345 16.89 17.28 0.97
CA ILE A 345 15.96 17.35 -0.17
C ILE A 345 16.69 17.03 -1.47
N VAL A 346 17.92 17.53 -1.62
CA VAL A 346 18.72 17.43 -2.86
C VAL A 346 19.39 16.06 -3.00
N GLU A 347 19.56 15.33 -1.91
CA GLU A 347 20.02 13.94 -1.95
C GLU A 347 19.14 13.12 -2.92
N PRO A 348 19.77 12.48 -3.94
CA PRO A 348 19.04 11.68 -4.89
C PRO A 348 18.42 10.48 -4.17
N ASN A 349 17.17 10.18 -4.51
CA ASN A 349 16.54 8.93 -4.09
C ASN A 349 17.29 7.73 -4.69
N GLU A 350 16.97 6.52 -4.22
CA GLU A 350 17.52 5.25 -4.73
C GLU A 350 17.74 5.27 -6.26
N SER A 351 18.94 4.87 -6.69
CA SER A 351 19.37 4.92 -8.08
C SER A 351 18.36 4.26 -9.02
N GLY A 352 17.86 5.01 -10.00
CA GLY A 352 16.96 4.50 -11.05
C GLY A 352 15.47 4.75 -10.81
N LYS A 353 15.06 5.41 -9.72
CA LYS A 353 13.70 5.93 -9.56
C LYS A 353 13.63 7.39 -10.01
N GLU A 354 12.58 7.74 -10.76
CA GLU A 354 12.30 9.13 -11.09
C GLU A 354 12.03 9.94 -9.81
N GLU A 355 12.50 11.18 -9.79
CA GLU A 355 12.28 12.10 -8.68
C GLU A 355 10.80 12.51 -8.64
N GLU A 356 10.12 12.25 -7.51
CA GLU A 356 8.70 12.55 -7.32
C GLU A 356 8.45 14.06 -7.17
N PHE A 357 9.41 14.81 -6.61
CA PHE A 357 9.27 16.23 -6.34
C PHE A 357 10.36 17.08 -7.05
N PRO A 358 10.43 17.05 -8.39
CA PRO A 358 11.53 17.69 -9.13
C PRO A 358 11.59 19.20 -8.88
N ASP A 359 10.43 19.85 -8.80
CA ASP A 359 10.33 21.29 -8.53
C ASP A 359 10.83 21.66 -7.13
N VAL A 360 10.56 20.80 -6.14
CA VAL A 360 11.00 20.99 -4.74
C VAL A 360 12.51 20.85 -4.65
N VAL A 361 13.08 19.84 -5.33
CA VAL A 361 14.53 19.66 -5.43
C VAL A 361 15.18 20.84 -6.13
N HIS A 362 14.60 21.31 -7.23
CA HIS A 362 15.11 22.48 -7.95
C HIS A 362 15.11 23.74 -7.06
N LYS A 363 14.00 24.00 -6.36
CA LYS A 363 13.90 25.12 -5.42
C LYS A 363 14.94 25.00 -4.29
N ALA A 364 15.11 23.81 -3.71
CA ALA A 364 16.09 23.59 -2.65
C ALA A 364 17.54 23.84 -3.12
N LYS A 365 17.90 23.42 -4.35
CA LYS A 365 19.19 23.74 -4.96
C LYS A 365 19.40 25.25 -5.11
N GLY A 366 18.37 25.97 -5.56
CA GLY A 366 18.41 27.43 -5.67
C GLY A 366 18.65 28.12 -4.32
N MET A 367 17.96 27.68 -3.27
CA MET A 367 18.14 28.20 -1.91
C MET A 367 19.54 27.93 -1.35
N LEU A 368 20.07 26.72 -1.55
CA LEU A 368 21.45 26.38 -1.16
C LEU A 368 22.50 27.22 -1.90
N GLY A 369 22.25 27.54 -3.17
CA GLY A 369 23.09 28.42 -3.98
C GLY A 369 23.15 29.85 -3.44
N GLY A 370 22.00 30.40 -3.02
CA GLY A 370 21.91 31.75 -2.45
C GLY A 370 22.49 31.90 -1.04
N ILE A 371 22.52 30.82 -0.25
CA ILE A 371 23.10 30.80 1.10
C ILE A 371 24.63 30.85 1.07
N ARG A 372 25.29 30.30 0.02
CA ARG A 372 26.76 30.34 -0.13
C ARG A 372 27.33 31.71 -0.53
N THR A 373 26.47 32.64 -0.94
CA THR A 373 26.86 33.96 -1.49
C THR A 373 26.64 35.15 -0.53
N LYS A 374 26.31 34.88 0.74
CA LYS A 374 26.30 35.88 1.83
C LYS A 374 27.26 35.45 2.92
#